data_AF-A0A819GA40-F1
#
_entry.id   AF-A0A819GA40-F1
#
_cell.length_a   1.000
_cell.length_b   1.000
_cell.length_c   1.000
_cell.angle_alpha   90.00
_cell.angle_beta   90.00
_cell.angle_gamma   90.00
#
_symmetry.space_group_name_H-M   'P 1'
#
loop_
_entity.id
_entity.type
_entity.pdbx_description
1 polymer ?
#
loop_
_entity_poly.entity_id
_entity_poly.type
_entity_poly.pdbx_seq_one_letter_code
_entity_poly.pdbx_strand_id
1 'polypeptide(L)'
;MGQYITTHEFYHVYTDEPHATRRKEILKKYPEIKQLMGHDWYMSIQVIISVFIQIILAIYLKESSWFKLICFAYIIGGTINHTLSLALHELTHNLAFGHSRPIYNRLLGFFANLPLGIPASITFKKYHLDHHRFQGDIIYDTDIPTRLEVFLFSSRFGKLIFLILMPFLYSFRPIFILPKPLHLLELINLIIAFVFDSFMFYVFGIKTLLYFLLSTTLGLSLHPISGHFIAEHYVFKEGYETYSYYGPLNAITYNVGYHNEHHDFPYIPGRNLPKVRKIASEYYDNLPCYTSWIKVLYDFVMNDNVGPWARVTRPTKIGRIQVSSQQEYEQQLQNSVNQSHKQQ
;
A
#
# COMPACT_ATOMS: atom_id res chain seq x y z
N MET A 1 -15.16 -5.80 -25.23
CA MET A 1 -15.98 -6.82 -24.56
C MET A 1 -15.69 -6.73 -23.08
N GLY A 2 -16.65 -6.25 -22.29
CA GLY A 2 -16.46 -6.03 -20.85
C GLY A 2 -16.44 -7.37 -20.12
N GLN A 3 -15.35 -7.65 -19.42
CA GLN A 3 -15.31 -8.75 -18.47
C GLN A 3 -16.18 -8.38 -17.25
N TYR A 4 -17.02 -9.30 -16.80
CA TYR A 4 -17.81 -9.14 -15.59
C TYR A 4 -16.90 -9.38 -14.39
N ILE A 5 -16.75 -8.35 -13.56
CA ILE A 5 -15.98 -8.44 -12.31
C ILE A 5 -17.00 -8.65 -11.19
N THR A 6 -16.74 -9.57 -10.25
CA THR A 6 -17.68 -9.90 -9.17
C THR A 6 -17.95 -8.69 -8.28
N THR A 7 -19.23 -8.32 -8.14
CA THR A 7 -19.70 -7.19 -7.31
C THR A 7 -20.30 -7.63 -5.98
N HIS A 8 -20.31 -8.94 -5.70
CA HIS A 8 -21.01 -9.53 -4.56
C HIS A 8 -20.16 -10.53 -3.76
N GLU A 9 -18.96 -10.88 -4.25
CA GLU A 9 -18.01 -11.76 -3.57
C GLU A 9 -16.58 -11.43 -3.95
N PHE A 10 -15.64 -11.86 -3.11
CA PHE A 10 -14.22 -11.72 -3.38
C PHE A 10 -13.75 -12.76 -4.40
N TYR A 11 -12.62 -12.48 -5.06
CA TYR A 11 -11.96 -13.44 -5.95
C TYR A 11 -11.20 -14.47 -5.13
N HIS A 12 -11.82 -15.62 -4.89
CA HIS A 12 -11.19 -16.71 -4.15
C HIS A 12 -10.22 -17.49 -5.05
N VAL A 13 -8.94 -17.52 -4.67
CA VAL A 13 -7.92 -18.30 -5.36
C VAL A 13 -7.19 -19.24 -4.38
N TYR A 14 -6.71 -20.37 -4.90
CA TYR A 14 -5.99 -21.40 -4.13
C TYR A 14 -4.49 -21.45 -4.45
N THR A 15 -4.04 -20.64 -5.40
CA THR A 15 -2.62 -20.48 -5.74
C THR A 15 -1.92 -19.53 -4.78
N ASP A 16 -0.60 -19.64 -4.68
CA ASP A 16 0.22 -18.64 -4.00
C ASP A 16 0.23 -17.30 -4.75
N GLU A 17 0.71 -16.26 -4.08
CA GLU A 17 0.95 -14.96 -4.71
C GLU A 17 2.07 -15.06 -5.78
N PRO A 18 1.99 -14.32 -6.89
CA PRO A 18 2.84 -14.51 -8.07
C PRO A 18 4.26 -14.00 -7.88
N HIS A 19 4.50 -13.11 -6.92
CA HIS A 19 5.74 -12.38 -6.74
C HIS A 19 6.88 -13.27 -6.26
N ALA A 20 6.66 -14.18 -5.31
CA ALA A 20 7.71 -15.11 -4.89
C ALA A 20 8.19 -16.02 -6.02
N THR A 21 7.28 -16.51 -6.86
CA THR A 21 7.62 -17.36 -8.02
C THR A 21 8.34 -16.53 -9.08
N ARG A 22 7.76 -15.39 -9.48
CA ARG A 22 8.33 -14.49 -10.49
C ARG A 22 9.71 -13.96 -10.08
N ARG A 23 9.91 -13.57 -8.81
CA ARG A 23 11.23 -13.21 -8.26
C ARG A 23 12.26 -14.32 -8.48
N LYS A 24 11.93 -15.58 -8.18
CA LYS A 24 12.86 -16.71 -8.34
C LYS A 24 13.26 -16.91 -9.80
N GLU A 25 12.29 -16.86 -10.71
CA GLU A 25 12.51 -16.99 -12.15
C GLU A 25 13.40 -15.86 -12.68
N ILE A 26 13.05 -14.62 -12.34
CA ILE A 26 13.82 -13.44 -12.74
C ILE A 26 15.25 -13.52 -12.20
N LEU A 27 15.47 -13.85 -10.92
CA LEU A 27 16.82 -13.95 -10.36
C LEU A 27 17.67 -15.07 -10.96
N LYS A 28 17.03 -16.14 -11.45
CA LYS A 28 17.70 -17.23 -12.15
C LYS A 28 18.15 -16.78 -13.54
N LYS A 29 17.33 -15.99 -14.24
CA LYS A 29 17.61 -15.52 -15.60
C LYS A 29 18.51 -14.27 -15.64
N TYR A 30 18.29 -13.35 -14.70
CA TYR A 30 18.94 -12.04 -14.59
C TYR A 30 19.56 -11.85 -13.19
N PRO A 31 20.64 -12.58 -12.85
CA PRO A 31 21.29 -12.48 -11.56
C PRO A 31 21.83 -11.07 -11.25
N GLU A 32 22.08 -10.24 -12.28
CA GLU A 32 22.51 -8.85 -12.16
C GLU A 32 21.50 -7.95 -11.41
N ILE A 33 20.22 -8.32 -11.33
CA ILE A 33 19.22 -7.60 -10.53
C ILE A 33 19.63 -7.53 -9.05
N LYS A 34 20.41 -8.49 -8.56
CA LYS A 34 20.96 -8.45 -7.19
C LYS A 34 21.84 -7.22 -6.94
N GLN A 35 22.46 -6.65 -7.97
CA GLN A 35 23.27 -5.44 -7.87
C GLN A 35 22.41 -4.18 -7.61
N LEU A 36 21.10 -4.25 -7.87
CA LEU A 36 20.16 -3.17 -7.61
C LEU A 36 19.62 -3.21 -6.16
N MET A 37 19.80 -4.32 -5.45
CA MET A 37 19.44 -4.44 -4.03
C MET A 37 20.36 -3.59 -3.17
N GLY A 38 19.81 -2.89 -2.20
CA GLY A 38 20.61 -2.02 -1.34
C GLY A 38 19.77 -0.95 -0.65
N HIS A 39 20.34 0.24 -0.52
CA HIS A 39 19.68 1.38 0.09
C HIS A 39 19.91 2.65 -0.75
N ASP A 40 19.00 3.60 -0.66
CA ASP A 40 19.08 4.91 -1.28
C ASP A 40 19.01 5.99 -0.21
N TRP A 41 20.17 6.50 0.21
CA TRP A 41 20.24 7.52 1.25
C TRP A 41 19.68 8.88 0.79
N TYR A 42 19.53 9.12 -0.52
CA TYR A 42 18.98 10.38 -1.04
C TYR A 42 17.52 10.59 -0.61
N MET A 43 16.76 9.51 -0.39
CA MET A 43 15.40 9.63 0.14
C MET A 43 15.38 10.32 1.51
N SER A 44 16.44 10.17 2.32
CA SER A 44 16.55 10.83 3.62
C SER A 44 16.58 12.36 3.48
N ILE A 45 17.23 12.88 2.43
CA ILE A 45 17.20 14.32 2.14
C ILE A 45 15.77 14.76 1.79
N GLN A 46 15.07 13.99 0.93
CA GLN A 46 13.71 14.30 0.51
C GLN A 46 12.73 14.33 1.69
N VAL A 47 12.85 13.36 2.60
CA VAL A 47 12.10 13.32 3.86
C VAL A 47 12.39 14.56 4.71
N ILE A 48 13.67 14.88 4.91
CA ILE A 48 14.06 16.01 5.76
C ILE A 48 13.50 17.33 5.22
N ILE A 49 13.68 17.58 3.93
CA ILE A 49 13.15 18.77 3.26
C ILE A 49 11.63 18.82 3.37
N SER A 50 10.94 17.70 3.12
CA SER A 50 9.47 17.62 3.17
C SER A 50 8.92 17.95 4.56
N VAL A 51 9.53 17.43 5.63
CA VAL A 51 9.12 17.73 7.01
C VAL A 51 9.32 19.20 7.34
N PHE A 52 10.46 19.79 6.98
CA PHE A 52 10.69 21.22 7.23
C PHE A 52 9.74 22.12 6.43
N ILE A 53 9.47 21.79 5.16
CA ILE A 53 8.48 22.52 4.36
C ILE A 53 7.11 22.48 5.05
N GLN A 54 6.68 21.31 5.55
CA GLN A 54 5.40 21.19 6.25
C GLN A 54 5.34 22.05 7.51
N ILE A 55 6.41 22.05 8.32
CA ILE A 55 6.49 22.88 9.52
C ILE A 55 6.42 24.37 9.17
N ILE A 56 7.19 24.81 8.17
CA ILE A 56 7.20 26.21 7.71
C ILE A 56 5.81 26.61 7.20
N LEU A 57 5.15 25.78 6.40
CA LEU A 57 3.81 26.04 5.89
C LEU A 57 2.77 26.11 7.01
N ALA A 58 2.84 25.20 7.99
CA ALA A 58 1.95 25.24 9.16
C ALA A 58 2.08 26.58 9.90
N ILE A 59 3.31 27.02 10.19
CA ILE A 59 3.58 28.29 10.88
C ILE A 59 3.10 29.48 10.04
N TYR A 60 3.37 29.47 8.72
CA TYR A 60 2.93 30.52 7.81
C TYR A 60 1.40 30.64 7.72
N LEU A 61 0.69 29.51 7.78
CA LEU A 61 -0.77 29.46 7.65
C LEU A 61 -1.51 29.68 8.98
N LYS A 62 -0.81 29.80 10.11
CA LYS A 62 -1.44 29.88 11.44
C LYS A 62 -2.46 31.02 11.58
N GLU A 63 -2.21 32.18 10.96
CA GLU A 63 -3.13 33.34 10.97
C GLU A 63 -3.99 33.46 9.69
N SER A 64 -3.91 32.47 8.79
CA SER A 64 -4.63 32.52 7.52
C SER A 64 -6.13 32.26 7.68
N SER A 65 -6.93 32.65 6.68
CA SER A 65 -8.34 32.26 6.60
C SER A 65 -8.48 30.75 6.45
N TRP A 66 -9.58 30.18 6.94
CA TRP A 66 -9.87 28.75 6.82
C TRP A 66 -9.85 28.25 5.37
N PHE A 67 -10.38 29.05 4.45
CA PHE A 67 -10.34 28.72 3.03
C PHE A 67 -8.90 28.58 2.50
N LYS A 68 -8.01 29.54 2.82
CA LYS A 68 -6.60 29.47 2.44
C LYS A 68 -5.92 28.25 3.08
N LEU A 69 -6.18 27.98 4.35
CA LEU A 69 -5.63 26.82 5.06
C LEU A 69 -6.04 25.51 4.39
N ILE A 70 -7.33 25.32 4.10
CA ILE A 70 -7.84 24.09 3.46
C ILE A 70 -7.29 23.92 2.05
N CYS A 71 -7.24 24.98 1.24
CA CYS A 71 -6.65 24.91 -0.11
C CYS A 71 -5.17 24.50 -0.07
N PHE A 72 -4.38 25.11 0.82
CA PHE A 72 -2.98 24.75 0.99
C PHE A 72 -2.82 23.33 1.54
N ALA A 73 -3.64 22.94 2.51
CA ALA A 73 -3.66 21.58 3.07
C ALA A 73 -4.03 20.52 2.03
N TYR A 74 -4.91 20.81 1.07
CA TYR A 74 -5.21 19.87 -0.01
C TYR A 74 -4.08 19.78 -1.04
N ILE A 75 -3.68 20.92 -1.61
CA ILE A 75 -2.82 20.95 -2.80
C ILE A 75 -1.35 20.65 -2.43
N ILE A 76 -0.81 21.37 -1.46
CA ILE A 76 0.62 21.29 -1.09
C ILE A 76 0.77 20.32 0.07
N GLY A 77 0.01 20.55 1.14
CA GLY A 77 0.05 19.75 2.36
C GLY A 77 -0.27 18.29 2.08
N GLY A 78 -1.34 18.01 1.35
CA GLY A 78 -1.80 16.67 1.01
C GLY A 78 -0.81 15.93 0.12
N THR A 79 -0.29 16.60 -0.90
CA THR A 79 0.79 16.05 -1.74
C THR A 79 2.01 15.66 -0.92
N ILE A 80 2.50 16.54 -0.05
CA ILE A 80 3.71 16.28 0.74
C ILE A 80 3.44 15.23 1.83
N ASN A 81 2.30 15.27 2.53
CA ASN A 81 1.99 14.26 3.55
C ASN A 81 1.74 12.88 2.94
N HIS A 82 1.12 12.81 1.76
CA HIS A 82 1.01 11.56 1.02
C HIS A 82 2.41 11.04 0.64
N THR A 83 3.28 11.92 0.14
CA THR A 83 4.68 11.59 -0.15
C THR A 83 5.41 11.09 1.11
N LEU A 84 5.21 11.72 2.27
CA LEU A 84 5.80 11.28 3.54
C LEU A 84 5.25 9.91 4.00
N SER A 85 3.96 9.63 3.77
CA SER A 85 3.40 8.29 3.99
C SER A 85 4.08 7.23 3.12
N LEU A 86 4.35 7.54 1.85
CA LEU A 86 5.14 6.66 0.98
C LEU A 86 6.62 6.60 1.36
N ALA A 87 7.17 7.63 2.01
CA ALA A 87 8.49 7.52 2.62
C ALA A 87 8.47 6.55 3.81
N LEU A 88 7.42 6.54 4.64
CA LEU A 88 7.25 5.52 5.69
C LEU A 88 7.15 4.10 5.11
N HIS A 89 6.56 3.95 3.92
CA HIS A 89 6.58 2.72 3.15
C HIS A 89 8.01 2.28 2.79
N GLU A 90 8.82 3.14 2.17
CA GLU A 90 10.21 2.80 1.84
C GLU A 90 11.06 2.50 3.10
N LEU A 91 10.85 3.24 4.19
CA LEU A 91 11.53 3.04 5.48
C LEU A 91 11.12 1.74 6.18
N THR A 92 9.91 1.25 5.92
CA THR A 92 9.46 -0.07 6.39
C THR A 92 10.36 -1.18 5.87
N HIS A 93 10.77 -1.07 4.60
CA HIS A 93 11.70 -1.97 3.93
C HIS A 93 13.18 -1.67 4.21
N ASN A 94 13.45 -0.73 5.12
CA ASN A 94 14.79 -0.25 5.49
C ASN A 94 15.59 0.31 4.30
N LEU A 95 14.93 0.92 3.33
CA LEU A 95 15.56 1.32 2.06
C LEU A 95 16.38 2.60 2.15
N ALA A 96 16.33 3.38 3.24
CA ALA A 96 17.14 4.60 3.35
C ALA A 96 18.59 4.30 3.77
N PHE A 97 18.76 3.43 4.77
CA PHE A 97 20.09 3.13 5.36
C PHE A 97 20.44 1.64 5.35
N GLY A 98 19.58 0.79 4.77
CA GLY A 98 19.80 -0.64 4.64
C GLY A 98 19.46 -1.45 5.89
N HIS A 99 19.49 -2.77 5.71
CA HIS A 99 19.15 -3.76 6.74
C HIS A 99 20.22 -3.89 7.84
N SER A 100 21.46 -3.46 7.57
CA SER A 100 22.52 -3.42 8.59
C SER A 100 22.32 -2.31 9.62
N ARG A 101 21.49 -1.30 9.31
CA ARG A 101 21.23 -0.12 10.15
C ARG A 101 19.72 0.15 10.31
N PRO A 102 18.95 -0.81 10.86
CA PRO A 102 17.50 -0.67 10.94
C PRO A 102 17.09 0.47 11.90
N ILE A 103 17.91 0.81 12.89
CA ILE A 103 17.63 1.90 13.82
C ILE A 103 17.62 3.27 13.13
N TYR A 104 18.49 3.53 12.15
CA TYR A 104 18.50 4.80 11.43
C TYR A 104 17.25 4.97 10.56
N ASN A 105 16.75 3.87 9.98
CA ASN A 105 15.48 3.88 9.25
C ASN A 105 14.31 4.19 10.20
N ARG A 106 14.32 3.63 11.42
CA ARG A 106 13.29 3.92 12.44
C ARG A 106 13.33 5.37 12.93
N LEU A 107 14.52 5.92 13.19
CA LEU A 107 14.69 7.32 13.60
C LEU A 107 14.20 8.28 12.51
N LEU A 108 14.56 8.02 11.24
CA LEU A 108 14.05 8.79 10.11
C LEU A 108 12.53 8.59 9.94
N GLY A 109 12.00 7.41 10.25
CA GLY A 109 10.57 7.13 10.27
C GLY A 109 9.82 7.96 11.30
N PHE A 110 10.32 8.05 12.54
CA PHE A 110 9.75 8.96 13.55
C PHE A 110 9.77 10.41 13.09
N PHE A 111 10.86 10.85 12.46
CA PHE A 111 10.99 12.20 11.95
C PHE A 111 10.03 12.49 10.77
N ALA A 112 9.93 11.57 9.80
CA ALA A 112 9.00 11.65 8.68
C ALA A 112 7.54 11.69 9.13
N ASN A 113 7.26 11.09 10.30
CA ASN A 113 5.91 11.03 10.87
C ASN A 113 5.47 12.37 11.49
N LEU A 114 6.38 13.26 11.89
CA LEU A 114 6.04 14.47 12.64
C LEU A 114 4.88 15.29 12.02
N PRO A 115 4.91 15.66 10.72
CA PRO A 115 3.85 16.48 10.13
C PRO A 115 2.61 15.68 9.71
N LEU A 116 2.51 14.38 10.03
CA LEU A 116 1.33 13.57 9.70
C LEU A 116 0.19 13.75 10.72
N GLY A 117 0.48 14.26 11.92
CA GLY A 117 -0.49 14.51 13.00
C GLY A 117 -1.05 13.26 13.70
N ILE A 118 -0.59 12.06 13.31
CA ILE A 118 -0.95 10.77 13.92
C ILE A 118 0.25 9.84 13.96
N PRO A 119 0.45 8.99 14.99
CA PRO A 119 1.60 8.08 15.08
C PRO A 119 1.41 6.85 14.19
N ALA A 120 2.02 6.86 13.00
CA ALA A 120 1.84 5.85 11.96
C ALA A 120 3.08 4.97 11.71
N SER A 121 4.30 5.48 11.89
CA SER A 121 5.54 4.87 11.35
C SER A 121 5.74 3.41 11.75
N ILE A 122 5.65 3.08 13.05
CA ILE A 122 5.91 1.71 13.53
C ILE A 122 4.72 0.78 13.30
N THR A 123 3.51 1.27 13.54
CA THR A 123 2.29 0.49 13.33
C THR A 123 2.12 0.13 11.86
N PHE A 124 2.32 1.10 10.96
CA PHE A 124 2.30 0.88 9.51
C PHE A 124 3.29 -0.22 9.12
N LYS A 125 4.56 -0.11 9.57
CA LYS A 125 5.59 -1.14 9.31
C LYS A 125 5.14 -2.56 9.69
N LYS A 126 4.45 -2.70 10.81
CA LYS A 126 4.00 -3.99 11.36
C LYS A 126 2.93 -4.68 10.50
N TYR A 127 2.00 -3.91 9.95
CA TYR A 127 0.92 -4.45 9.12
C TYR A 127 1.34 -4.54 7.65
N HIS A 128 2.11 -3.57 7.16
CA HIS A 128 2.61 -3.55 5.79
C HIS A 128 3.53 -4.74 5.46
N LEU A 129 4.40 -5.14 6.39
CA LEU A 129 5.23 -6.34 6.20
C LEU A 129 4.41 -7.63 6.17
N ASP A 130 3.29 -7.69 6.89
CA ASP A 130 2.38 -8.83 6.83
C ASP A 130 1.64 -8.87 5.49
N HIS A 131 1.19 -7.72 5.00
CA HIS A 131 0.59 -7.60 3.66
C HIS A 131 1.53 -8.16 2.57
N HIS A 132 2.80 -7.72 2.52
CA HIS A 132 3.77 -8.25 1.56
C HIS A 132 4.02 -9.76 1.71
N ARG A 133 3.95 -10.29 2.94
CA ARG A 133 4.22 -11.70 3.21
C ARG A 133 3.02 -12.60 2.95
N PHE A 134 1.81 -12.08 3.14
CA PHE A 134 0.57 -12.83 3.16
C PHE A 134 -0.48 -12.21 2.23
N GLN A 135 -0.09 -11.59 1.12
CA GLN A 135 -0.99 -10.90 0.20
C GLN A 135 -2.21 -11.75 -0.18
N GLY A 136 -3.41 -11.20 0.03
CA GLY A 136 -4.69 -11.87 -0.21
C GLY A 136 -5.10 -12.85 0.89
N ASP A 137 -4.32 -13.09 1.94
CA ASP A 137 -4.69 -13.98 3.04
C ASP A 137 -5.82 -13.38 3.87
N ILE A 138 -6.94 -14.11 4.00
CA ILE A 138 -8.16 -13.60 4.66
C ILE A 138 -8.00 -13.26 6.15
N ILE A 139 -6.93 -13.70 6.81
CA ILE A 139 -6.66 -13.36 8.23
C ILE A 139 -5.53 -12.35 8.35
N TYR A 140 -4.42 -12.57 7.63
CA TYR A 140 -3.19 -11.80 7.86
C TYR A 140 -3.07 -10.55 7.01
N ASP A 141 -3.71 -10.50 5.84
CA ASP A 141 -3.71 -9.32 4.98
C ASP A 141 -4.84 -8.36 5.37
N THR A 142 -4.52 -7.43 6.27
CA THR A 142 -5.47 -6.43 6.76
C THR A 142 -5.81 -5.35 5.73
N ASP A 143 -5.20 -5.35 4.55
CA ASP A 143 -5.56 -4.40 3.49
C ASP A 143 -6.87 -4.78 2.79
N ILE A 144 -7.33 -6.02 2.96
CA ILE A 144 -8.60 -6.50 2.37
C ILE A 144 -9.77 -5.87 3.14
N PRO A 145 -10.72 -5.21 2.45
CA PRO A 145 -11.91 -4.68 3.09
C PRO A 145 -12.74 -5.76 3.78
N THR A 146 -13.33 -5.42 4.91
CA THR A 146 -14.25 -6.31 5.64
C THR A 146 -15.56 -6.51 4.88
N ARG A 147 -16.29 -7.58 5.18
CA ARG A 147 -17.63 -7.84 4.62
C ARG A 147 -18.61 -6.67 4.89
N LEU A 148 -18.48 -5.99 6.02
CA LEU A 148 -19.29 -4.80 6.34
C LEU A 148 -18.95 -3.63 5.40
N GLU A 149 -17.66 -3.31 5.22
CA GLU A 149 -17.23 -2.23 4.34
C GLU A 149 -17.68 -2.46 2.90
N VAL A 150 -17.45 -3.66 2.37
CA VAL A 150 -17.84 -3.96 0.98
C VAL A 150 -19.35 -3.87 0.79
N PHE A 151 -20.16 -4.29 1.77
CA PHE A 151 -21.61 -4.15 1.70
C PHE A 151 -22.05 -2.68 1.72
N LEU A 152 -21.51 -1.88 2.65
CA LEU A 152 -21.86 -0.46 2.80
C LEU A 152 -21.45 0.38 1.58
N PHE A 153 -20.35 0.02 0.93
CA PHE A 153 -19.70 0.87 -0.08
C PHE A 153 -19.77 0.32 -1.51
N SER A 154 -20.70 -0.59 -1.82
CA SER A 154 -20.83 -1.18 -3.17
C SER A 154 -21.45 -0.25 -4.22
N SER A 155 -22.30 0.71 -3.84
CA SER A 155 -22.93 1.63 -4.80
C SER A 155 -21.97 2.71 -5.29
N ARG A 156 -22.22 3.38 -6.43
CA ARG A 156 -21.37 4.49 -6.91
C ARG A 156 -21.11 5.56 -5.85
N PHE A 157 -22.18 5.99 -5.16
CA PHE A 157 -22.05 6.94 -4.05
C PHE A 157 -21.29 6.32 -2.88
N GLY A 158 -21.57 5.06 -2.52
CA GLY A 158 -20.82 4.32 -1.50
C GLY A 158 -19.33 4.26 -1.80
N LYS A 159 -18.94 3.99 -3.05
CA LYS A 159 -17.54 3.97 -3.51
C LYS A 159 -16.87 5.33 -3.38
N LEU A 160 -17.58 6.42 -3.69
CA LEU A 160 -17.07 7.77 -3.46
C LEU A 160 -16.81 8.02 -1.95
N ILE A 161 -17.77 7.63 -1.09
CA ILE A 161 -17.60 7.74 0.36
C ILE A 161 -16.44 6.86 0.86
N PHE A 162 -16.26 5.66 0.30
CA PHE A 162 -15.14 4.78 0.61
C PHE A 162 -13.79 5.44 0.34
N LEU A 163 -13.64 6.10 -0.82
CA LEU A 163 -12.42 6.85 -1.15
C LEU A 163 -12.19 8.04 -0.21
N ILE A 164 -13.26 8.71 0.23
CA ILE A 164 -13.16 9.80 1.21
C ILE A 164 -12.73 9.26 2.58
N LEU A 165 -13.26 8.11 2.99
CA LEU A 165 -12.99 7.49 4.29
C LEU A 165 -11.74 6.61 4.33
N MET A 166 -11.08 6.37 3.18
CA MET A 166 -9.91 5.50 3.09
C MET A 166 -8.84 5.71 4.16
N PRO A 167 -8.38 6.94 4.50
CA PRO A 167 -7.36 7.09 5.55
C PRO A 167 -7.80 6.50 6.89
N PHE A 168 -9.09 6.57 7.21
CA PHE A 168 -9.64 6.00 8.44
C PHE A 168 -9.79 4.49 8.32
N LEU A 169 -10.32 4.01 7.20
CA LEU A 169 -10.49 2.57 6.97
C LEU A 169 -9.13 1.84 7.00
N TYR A 170 -8.13 2.33 6.28
CA TYR A 170 -6.78 1.76 6.27
C TYR A 170 -6.08 1.87 7.63
N SER A 171 -6.26 2.96 8.38
CA SER A 171 -5.61 3.11 9.69
C SER A 171 -6.25 2.24 10.78
N PHE A 172 -7.58 2.11 10.77
CA PHE A 172 -8.30 1.46 11.87
C PHE A 172 -8.63 -0.01 11.61
N ARG A 173 -8.92 -0.42 10.37
CA ARG A 173 -9.27 -1.81 10.05
C ARG A 173 -8.24 -2.81 10.58
N PRO A 174 -6.91 -2.61 10.41
CA PRO A 174 -5.94 -3.57 10.91
C PRO A 174 -6.00 -3.75 12.43
N ILE A 175 -6.31 -2.69 13.18
CA ILE A 175 -6.39 -2.70 14.64
C ILE A 175 -7.61 -3.50 15.11
N PHE A 176 -8.72 -3.45 14.38
CA PHE A 176 -9.93 -4.19 14.73
C PHE A 176 -9.95 -5.64 14.24
N ILE A 177 -9.38 -5.90 13.07
CA ILE A 177 -9.41 -7.22 12.43
C ILE A 177 -8.29 -8.13 12.93
N LEU A 178 -7.09 -7.56 13.10
CA LEU A 178 -5.94 -8.30 13.60
C LEU A 178 -5.21 -7.46 14.66
N PRO A 179 -5.82 -7.27 15.85
CA PRO A 179 -5.19 -6.54 16.93
C PRO A 179 -3.88 -7.20 17.30
N LYS A 180 -2.79 -6.42 17.28
CA LYS A 180 -1.46 -6.88 17.68
C LYS A 180 -1.01 -6.16 18.96
N PRO A 181 -0.23 -6.81 19.83
CA PRO A 181 0.23 -6.19 21.08
C PRO A 181 1.07 -4.94 20.78
N LEU A 182 0.88 -3.88 21.56
CA LEU A 182 1.70 -2.66 21.46
C LEU A 182 3.11 -2.96 21.98
N HIS A 183 4.14 -2.57 21.22
CA HIS A 183 5.53 -2.66 21.67
C HIS A 183 6.10 -1.28 22.02
N LEU A 184 7.28 -1.28 22.63
CA LEU A 184 7.98 -0.08 23.08
C LEU A 184 8.19 0.95 21.96
N LEU A 185 8.41 0.49 20.72
CA LEU A 185 8.62 1.40 19.58
C LEU A 185 7.34 2.11 19.14
N GLU A 186 6.16 1.45 19.18
CA GLU A 186 4.89 2.14 18.97
C GLU A 186 4.67 3.21 20.05
N LEU A 187 4.98 2.90 21.32
CA LEU A 187 4.87 3.87 22.41
C LEU A 187 5.83 5.06 22.23
N ILE A 188 7.08 4.81 21.82
CA ILE A 188 8.05 5.87 21.50
C ILE A 188 7.54 6.74 20.35
N ASN A 189 6.99 6.14 19.29
CA ASN A 189 6.42 6.89 18.15
C ASN A 189 5.27 7.80 18.62
N LEU A 190 4.36 7.26 19.46
CA LEU A 190 3.24 7.99 20.04
C LEU A 190 3.72 9.17 20.87
N ILE A 191 4.69 8.97 21.77
CA ILE A 191 5.23 10.04 22.61
C ILE A 191 5.88 11.12 21.75
N ILE A 192 6.70 10.75 20.76
CA ILE A 192 7.35 11.73 19.87
C ILE A 192 6.31 12.56 19.11
N ALA A 193 5.31 11.91 18.50
CA ALA A 193 4.25 12.59 17.77
C ALA A 193 3.46 13.52 18.70
N PHE A 194 3.04 13.02 19.87
CA PHE A 194 2.27 13.80 20.84
C PHE A 194 3.04 15.01 21.37
N VAL A 195 4.33 14.87 21.69
CA VAL A 195 5.18 15.97 22.15
C VAL A 195 5.32 17.02 21.05
N PHE A 196 5.55 16.60 19.81
CA PHE A 196 5.67 17.50 18.67
C PHE A 196 4.35 18.24 18.39
N ASP A 197 3.23 17.53 18.32
CA ASP A 197 1.91 18.11 18.08
C ASP A 197 1.50 19.08 19.20
N SER A 198 1.78 18.71 20.45
CA SER A 198 1.55 19.58 21.63
C SER A 198 2.42 20.83 21.59
N PHE A 199 3.70 20.69 21.20
CA PHE A 199 4.60 21.83 21.02
C PHE A 199 4.08 22.78 19.94
N MET A 200 3.69 22.23 18.78
CA MET A 200 3.16 23.03 17.67
C MET A 200 1.86 23.75 18.06
N PHE A 201 0.95 23.04 18.74
CA PHE A 201 -0.29 23.61 19.27
C PHE A 201 -0.03 24.73 20.28
N TYR A 202 0.84 24.50 21.27
CA TYR A 202 1.10 25.46 22.35
C TYR A 202 1.79 26.73 21.84
N VAL A 203 2.76 26.60 20.93
CA VAL A 203 3.57 27.73 20.45
C VAL A 203 2.91 28.47 19.28
N PHE A 204 2.24 27.76 18.38
CA PHE A 204 1.72 28.33 17.13
C PHE A 204 0.19 28.27 16.97
N GLY A 205 -0.51 27.62 17.90
CA GLY A 205 -1.96 27.55 17.94
C GLY A 205 -2.58 26.38 17.18
N ILE A 206 -3.89 26.19 17.35
CA ILE A 206 -4.62 25.00 16.85
C ILE A 206 -4.56 24.82 15.33
N LYS A 207 -4.45 25.92 14.56
CA LYS A 207 -4.44 25.86 13.10
C LYS A 207 -3.22 25.11 12.54
N THR A 208 -2.08 25.07 13.24
CA THR A 208 -0.92 24.29 12.79
C THR A 208 -1.17 22.80 12.91
N LEU A 209 -1.80 22.35 14.01
CA LEU A 209 -2.20 20.96 14.20
C LEU A 209 -3.27 20.54 13.18
N LEU A 210 -4.29 21.40 12.98
CA LEU A 210 -5.32 21.15 11.99
C LEU A 210 -4.76 21.12 10.56
N TYR A 211 -3.76 21.94 10.25
CA TYR A 211 -3.09 21.89 8.96
C TYR A 211 -2.44 20.52 8.71
N PHE A 212 -1.72 19.94 9.69
CA PHE A 212 -1.14 18.60 9.55
C PHE A 212 -2.20 17.52 9.40
N LEU A 213 -3.22 17.51 10.26
CA LEU A 213 -4.32 16.55 10.20
C LEU A 213 -5.09 16.64 8.88
N LEU A 214 -5.47 17.85 8.46
CA LEU A 214 -6.15 18.07 7.18
C LEU A 214 -5.28 17.65 6.00
N SER A 215 -3.99 17.96 6.02
CA SER A 215 -3.05 17.53 4.98
C SER A 215 -3.00 16.01 4.87
N THR A 216 -2.88 15.29 5.98
CA THR A 216 -2.90 13.82 5.99
C THR A 216 -4.23 13.27 5.51
N THR A 217 -5.35 13.72 6.10
CA THR A 217 -6.67 13.22 5.73
C THR A 217 -6.95 13.48 4.25
N LEU A 218 -6.84 14.73 3.80
CA LEU A 218 -7.15 15.09 2.42
C LEU A 218 -6.19 14.45 1.42
N GLY A 219 -4.90 14.35 1.76
CA GLY A 219 -3.89 13.71 0.92
C GLY A 219 -4.12 12.22 0.74
N LEU A 220 -4.58 11.51 1.77
CA LEU A 220 -4.84 10.07 1.73
C LEU A 220 -6.28 9.71 1.30
N SER A 221 -7.21 10.67 1.31
CA SER A 221 -8.60 10.55 0.81
C SER A 221 -8.67 10.73 -0.71
N LEU A 222 -9.60 11.55 -1.25
CA LEU A 222 -9.74 11.79 -2.68
C LEU A 222 -8.67 12.79 -3.19
N HIS A 223 -7.46 12.27 -3.44
CA HIS A 223 -6.31 13.03 -3.92
C HIS A 223 -5.70 12.30 -5.14
N PRO A 224 -5.13 12.97 -6.15
CA PRO A 224 -4.56 12.30 -7.33
C PRO A 224 -3.59 11.16 -7.02
N ILE A 225 -2.80 11.31 -5.95
CA ILE A 225 -1.81 10.31 -5.54
C ILE A 225 -2.47 9.08 -4.94
N SER A 226 -3.54 9.22 -4.16
CA SER A 226 -4.19 8.12 -3.43
C SER A 226 -4.85 7.07 -4.32
N GLY A 227 -4.93 7.31 -5.64
CA GLY A 227 -5.33 6.28 -6.59
C GLY A 227 -4.43 5.04 -6.55
N HIS A 228 -3.21 5.14 -6.01
CA HIS A 228 -2.34 3.97 -5.81
C HIS A 228 -2.97 2.92 -4.87
N PHE A 229 -3.63 3.33 -3.77
CA PHE A 229 -4.32 2.42 -2.84
C PHE A 229 -5.40 1.54 -3.50
N ILE A 230 -5.95 2.01 -4.63
CA ILE A 230 -6.89 1.25 -5.44
C ILE A 230 -6.17 0.51 -6.57
N ALA A 231 -5.28 1.19 -7.26
CA ALA A 231 -4.57 0.65 -8.43
C ALA A 231 -3.82 -0.64 -8.09
N GLU A 232 -3.17 -0.68 -6.93
CA GLU A 232 -2.19 -1.70 -6.59
C GLU A 232 -2.77 -3.11 -6.54
N HIS A 233 -3.89 -3.30 -5.81
CA HIS A 233 -4.42 -4.64 -5.50
C HIS A 233 -5.91 -4.84 -5.76
N TYR A 234 -6.63 -3.84 -6.29
CA TYR A 234 -7.99 -4.07 -6.74
C TYR A 234 -8.01 -4.69 -8.15
N VAL A 235 -8.87 -5.70 -8.33
CA VAL A 235 -9.01 -6.45 -9.57
C VAL A 235 -9.83 -5.64 -10.57
N PHE A 236 -9.15 -4.92 -11.46
CA PHE A 236 -9.77 -4.26 -12.63
C PHE A 236 -9.77 -5.15 -13.88
N LYS A 237 -8.96 -6.20 -13.89
CA LYS A 237 -8.91 -7.20 -14.95
C LYS A 237 -8.77 -8.58 -14.31
N GLU A 238 -9.71 -9.47 -14.61
CA GLU A 238 -9.70 -10.82 -14.06
C GLU A 238 -8.40 -11.56 -14.43
N GLY A 239 -7.91 -12.38 -13.50
CA GLY A 239 -6.63 -13.07 -13.62
C GLY A 239 -5.40 -12.26 -13.16
N TYR A 240 -5.57 -10.99 -12.77
CA TYR A 240 -4.49 -10.14 -12.27
C TYR A 240 -4.85 -9.51 -10.92
N GLU A 241 -3.91 -9.55 -9.99
CA GLU A 241 -4.10 -9.10 -8.60
C GLU A 241 -3.14 -8.03 -8.12
N THR A 242 -2.12 -7.72 -8.93
CA THR A 242 -1.15 -6.66 -8.66
C THR A 242 -0.91 -5.88 -9.94
N TYR A 243 -1.01 -4.56 -9.88
CA TYR A 243 -0.89 -3.70 -11.05
C TYR A 243 0.16 -2.62 -10.81
N SER A 244 0.94 -2.32 -11.85
CA SER A 244 1.88 -1.21 -11.83
C SER A 244 1.26 0.04 -12.44
N TYR A 245 1.78 1.19 -12.04
CA TYR A 245 1.52 2.52 -12.57
C TYR A 245 2.82 3.12 -13.13
N TYR A 246 2.77 3.49 -14.42
CA TYR A 246 3.90 4.09 -15.14
C TYR A 246 3.53 5.50 -15.61
N GLY A 247 3.16 6.35 -14.67
CA GLY A 247 2.83 7.75 -14.95
C GLY A 247 3.66 8.76 -14.15
N PRO A 248 3.40 10.06 -14.34
CA PRO A 248 4.25 11.15 -13.85
C PRO A 248 4.30 11.27 -12.33
N LEU A 249 3.28 10.78 -11.60
CA LEU A 249 3.25 10.91 -10.14
C LEU A 249 4.38 10.12 -9.45
N ASN A 250 4.97 9.13 -10.14
CA ASN A 250 6.16 8.42 -9.67
C ASN A 250 7.33 9.34 -9.29
N ALA A 251 7.44 10.51 -9.94
CA ALA A 251 8.50 11.48 -9.67
C ALA A 251 8.46 12.04 -8.24
N ILE A 252 7.29 12.03 -7.60
CA ILE A 252 7.08 12.51 -6.23
C ILE A 252 6.66 11.40 -5.26
N THR A 253 6.61 10.15 -5.71
CA THR A 253 6.16 9.01 -4.90
C THR A 253 7.18 7.89 -4.81
N TYR A 254 8.47 8.24 -4.89
CA TYR A 254 9.59 7.29 -4.82
C TYR A 254 9.46 6.14 -5.82
N ASN A 255 8.80 6.34 -6.97
CA ASN A 255 8.49 5.28 -7.93
C ASN A 255 7.70 4.08 -7.37
N VAL A 256 6.91 4.26 -6.30
CA VAL A 256 6.06 3.18 -5.75
C VAL A 256 5.11 2.57 -6.80
N GLY A 257 4.75 3.33 -7.84
CA GLY A 257 3.95 2.83 -8.95
C GLY A 257 4.59 1.68 -9.72
N TYR A 258 5.89 1.45 -9.63
CA TYR A 258 6.51 0.21 -10.12
C TYR A 258 6.20 -0.96 -9.15
N HIS A 259 4.91 -1.20 -8.94
CA HIS A 259 4.39 -1.98 -7.81
C HIS A 259 4.61 -3.49 -7.97
N ASN A 260 4.43 -4.04 -9.17
CA ASN A 260 4.82 -5.42 -9.44
C ASN A 260 6.32 -5.65 -9.20
N GLU A 261 7.16 -4.74 -9.70
CA GLU A 261 8.61 -4.78 -9.51
C GLU A 261 8.97 -4.67 -8.02
N HIS A 262 8.28 -3.81 -7.29
CA HIS A 262 8.42 -3.64 -5.84
C HIS A 262 8.03 -4.91 -5.07
N HIS A 263 6.87 -5.51 -5.34
CA HIS A 263 6.46 -6.75 -4.67
C HIS A 263 7.38 -7.93 -5.01
N ASP A 264 7.87 -8.00 -6.24
CA ASP A 264 8.87 -8.99 -6.63
C ASP A 264 10.18 -8.74 -5.86
N PHE A 265 10.61 -7.48 -5.71
CA PHE A 265 11.89 -7.09 -5.14
C PHE A 265 11.79 -5.96 -4.08
N PRO A 266 11.21 -6.22 -2.90
CA PRO A 266 10.95 -5.17 -1.89
C PRO A 266 12.22 -4.60 -1.24
N TYR A 267 13.39 -5.17 -1.56
CA TYR A 267 14.71 -4.75 -1.09
C TYR A 267 15.49 -3.92 -2.12
N ILE A 268 14.85 -3.56 -3.24
CA ILE A 268 15.40 -2.64 -4.24
C ILE A 268 14.75 -1.27 -3.99
N PRO A 269 15.54 -0.21 -3.72
CA PRO A 269 14.98 1.13 -3.55
C PRO A 269 14.19 1.59 -4.76
N GLY A 270 13.11 2.34 -4.54
CA GLY A 270 12.22 2.84 -5.57
C GLY A 270 12.92 3.48 -6.79
N ARG A 271 14.00 4.24 -6.58
CA ARG A 271 14.83 4.85 -7.64
C ARG A 271 15.40 3.83 -8.66
N ASN A 272 15.58 2.57 -8.26
CA ASN A 272 16.12 1.51 -9.09
C ASN A 272 15.03 0.59 -9.68
N LEU A 273 13.77 0.67 -9.25
CA LEU A 273 12.68 -0.14 -9.83
C LEU A 273 12.49 0.05 -11.35
N PRO A 274 12.66 1.25 -11.95
CA PRO A 274 12.66 1.38 -13.41
C PRO A 274 13.73 0.54 -14.11
N LYS A 275 14.87 0.29 -13.46
CA LYS A 275 15.93 -0.58 -14.00
C LYS A 275 15.53 -2.05 -13.92
N VAL A 276 14.86 -2.47 -12.86
CA VAL A 276 14.32 -3.83 -12.72
C VAL A 276 13.40 -4.13 -13.90
N ARG A 277 12.44 -3.24 -14.17
CA ARG A 277 11.54 -3.35 -15.31
C ARG A 277 12.30 -3.45 -16.63
N LYS A 278 13.32 -2.60 -16.82
CA LYS A 278 14.11 -2.59 -18.06
C LYS A 278 14.90 -3.89 -18.28
N ILE A 279 15.44 -4.50 -17.22
CA ILE A 279 16.24 -5.73 -17.31
C ILE A 279 15.34 -6.94 -17.58
N ALA A 280 14.21 -7.04 -16.87
CA ALA A 280 13.29 -8.17 -16.95
C ALA A 280 11.96 -7.78 -17.65
N SER A 281 12.04 -7.01 -18.73
CA SER A 281 10.89 -6.38 -19.38
C SER A 281 9.83 -7.39 -19.82
N GLU A 282 10.22 -8.59 -20.25
CA GLU A 282 9.28 -9.61 -20.70
C GLU A 282 8.36 -10.14 -19.58
N TYR A 283 8.76 -9.98 -18.31
CA TYR A 283 7.94 -10.34 -17.15
C TYR A 283 6.89 -9.27 -16.81
N TYR A 284 7.07 -8.03 -17.28
CA TYR A 284 6.25 -6.87 -16.88
C TYR A 284 5.45 -6.27 -18.03
N ASP A 285 5.97 -6.24 -19.26
CA ASP A 285 5.35 -5.50 -20.37
C ASP A 285 4.00 -6.07 -20.83
N ASN A 286 3.72 -7.34 -20.52
CA ASN A 286 2.43 -7.99 -20.80
C ASN A 286 1.44 -7.93 -19.61
N LEU A 287 1.88 -7.40 -18.46
CA LEU A 287 0.99 -7.21 -17.31
C LEU A 287 0.13 -5.95 -17.50
N PRO A 288 -1.13 -5.96 -17.03
CA PRO A 288 -1.94 -4.75 -17.03
C PRO A 288 -1.29 -3.68 -16.14
N CYS A 289 -1.29 -2.45 -16.63
CA CYS A 289 -0.76 -1.30 -15.92
C CYS A 289 -1.61 -0.05 -16.14
N TYR A 290 -1.42 0.93 -15.27
CA TYR A 290 -2.06 2.22 -15.33
C TYR A 290 -1.08 3.32 -15.75
N THR A 291 -1.61 4.38 -16.36
CA THR A 291 -0.86 5.62 -16.66
C THR A 291 -1.43 6.84 -15.93
N SER A 292 -2.60 6.71 -15.28
CA SER A 292 -3.24 7.77 -14.50
C SER A 292 -3.96 7.22 -13.27
N TRP A 293 -3.48 7.56 -12.07
CA TRP A 293 -4.18 7.26 -10.81
C TRP A 293 -5.48 8.05 -10.64
N ILE A 294 -5.59 9.24 -11.23
CA ILE A 294 -6.87 9.98 -11.28
C ILE A 294 -7.92 9.16 -12.04
N LYS A 295 -7.53 8.55 -13.17
CA LYS A 295 -8.43 7.68 -13.93
C LYS A 295 -8.83 6.45 -13.11
N VAL A 296 -7.90 5.86 -12.36
CA VAL A 296 -8.21 4.73 -11.46
C VAL A 296 -9.28 5.12 -10.43
N LEU A 297 -9.14 6.27 -9.77
CA LEU A 297 -10.15 6.76 -8.82
C LEU A 297 -11.52 6.99 -9.50
N TYR A 298 -11.51 7.59 -10.69
CA TYR A 298 -12.73 7.80 -11.47
C TYR A 298 -13.41 6.47 -11.86
N ASP A 299 -12.65 5.55 -12.45
CA ASP A 299 -13.14 4.24 -12.87
C ASP A 299 -13.64 3.44 -11.67
N PHE A 300 -12.95 3.48 -10.53
CA PHE A 300 -13.40 2.82 -9.30
C PHE A 300 -14.79 3.30 -8.90
N VAL A 301 -15.07 4.60 -8.95
CA VAL A 301 -16.39 5.16 -8.61
C VAL A 301 -17.44 4.85 -9.68
N MET A 302 -17.09 5.04 -10.96
CA MET A 302 -18.07 5.07 -12.05
C MET A 302 -18.33 3.72 -12.71
N ASN A 303 -17.38 2.78 -12.67
CA ASN A 303 -17.55 1.45 -13.24
C ASN A 303 -18.34 0.56 -12.29
N ASP A 304 -19.54 0.13 -12.68
CA ASP A 304 -20.38 -0.72 -11.84
C ASP A 304 -19.80 -2.11 -11.59
N ASN A 305 -18.86 -2.55 -12.44
CA ASN A 305 -18.20 -3.85 -12.29
C ASN A 305 -17.05 -3.80 -11.28
N VAL A 306 -16.56 -2.63 -10.86
CA VAL A 306 -15.44 -2.52 -9.92
C VAL A 306 -15.91 -1.87 -8.62
N GLY A 307 -15.42 -2.37 -7.50
CA GLY A 307 -15.71 -1.80 -6.19
C GLY A 307 -14.92 -2.48 -5.07
N PRO A 308 -15.30 -2.24 -3.81
CA PRO A 308 -14.62 -2.81 -2.64
C PRO A 308 -14.47 -4.34 -2.66
N TRP A 309 -15.40 -5.05 -3.34
CA TRP A 309 -15.37 -6.50 -3.55
C TRP A 309 -14.24 -7.00 -4.46
N ALA A 310 -13.69 -6.13 -5.31
CA ALA A 310 -12.74 -6.50 -6.33
C ALA A 310 -11.33 -6.72 -5.73
N ARG A 311 -11.20 -7.70 -4.84
CA ARG A 311 -9.95 -8.10 -4.18
C ARG A 311 -9.78 -9.61 -4.30
N VAL A 312 -8.53 -10.03 -4.51
CA VAL A 312 -8.16 -11.44 -4.40
C VAL A 312 -8.06 -11.83 -2.93
N THR A 313 -8.64 -13.00 -2.62
CA THR A 313 -8.58 -13.61 -1.30
C THR A 313 -8.10 -15.06 -1.40
N ARG A 314 -7.40 -15.51 -0.37
CA ARG A 314 -6.79 -16.83 -0.28
C ARG A 314 -7.04 -17.41 1.11
N PRO A 315 -7.21 -18.74 1.22
CA PRO A 315 -7.19 -19.40 2.52
C PRO A 315 -5.86 -19.15 3.23
N THR A 316 -5.90 -19.22 4.57
CA THR A 316 -4.67 -19.16 5.36
C THR A 316 -3.67 -20.22 4.91
N LYS A 317 -2.37 -20.00 5.13
CA LYS A 317 -1.35 -20.97 4.72
C LYS A 317 -1.62 -22.40 5.23
N ILE A 318 -2.16 -22.54 6.44
CA ILE A 318 -2.59 -23.84 7.00
C ILE A 318 -3.80 -24.39 6.22
N GLY A 319 -4.80 -23.55 5.94
CA GLY A 319 -5.95 -23.93 5.10
C GLY A 319 -5.55 -24.31 3.67
N ARG A 320 -4.54 -23.65 3.08
CA ARG A 320 -4.00 -23.98 1.75
C ARG A 320 -3.36 -25.36 1.71
N ILE A 321 -2.58 -25.73 2.74
CA ILE A 321 -1.97 -27.07 2.85
C ILE A 321 -3.07 -28.14 2.91
N GLN A 322 -4.13 -27.91 3.69
CA GLN A 322 -5.26 -28.84 3.80
C GLN A 322 -6.01 -28.99 2.46
N VAL A 323 -6.34 -27.88 1.79
CA VAL A 323 -7.03 -27.91 0.49
C VAL A 323 -6.17 -28.59 -0.59
N SER A 324 -4.87 -28.28 -0.66
CA SER A 324 -3.94 -28.93 -1.59
C SER A 324 -3.89 -30.45 -1.37
N SER A 325 -3.80 -30.88 -0.11
CA SER A 325 -3.78 -32.31 0.23
C SER A 325 -5.09 -33.02 -0.14
N GLN A 326 -6.23 -32.33 -0.02
CA GLN A 326 -7.53 -32.87 -0.39
C GLN A 326 -7.70 -32.97 -1.91
N GLN A 327 -7.26 -31.95 -2.66
CA GLN A 327 -7.27 -31.98 -4.12
C GLN A 327 -6.35 -33.06 -4.69
N GLU A 328 -5.15 -33.23 -4.11
CA GLU A 328 -4.24 -34.32 -4.47
C GLU A 328 -4.86 -35.70 -4.21
N TYR A 329 -5.55 -35.87 -3.07
CA TYR A 329 -6.28 -37.10 -2.74
C TYR A 329 -7.43 -37.39 -3.71
N GLU A 330 -8.25 -36.39 -4.03
CA GLU A 330 -9.35 -36.52 -4.99
C GLU A 330 -8.83 -36.86 -6.40
N GLN A 331 -7.72 -36.27 -6.82
CA GLN A 331 -7.08 -36.56 -8.10
C GLN A 331 -6.50 -37.99 -8.14
N GLN A 332 -5.94 -38.49 -7.03
CA GLN A 332 -5.49 -39.88 -6.90
C GLN A 332 -6.65 -40.88 -6.98
N LEU A 333 -7.77 -40.57 -6.31
CA LEU A 333 -9.01 -41.35 -6.40
C LEU A 333 -9.56 -41.41 -7.83
N GLN A 334 -9.57 -40.28 -8.53
CA GLN A 334 -10.08 -40.24 -9.89
C GLN A 334 -9.17 -40.99 -10.87
N ASN A 335 -7.85 -40.94 -10.66
CA ASN A 335 -6.89 -41.72 -11.43
C ASN A 335 -7.00 -43.23 -11.17
N SER A 336 -7.29 -43.66 -9.93
CA SER A 336 -7.48 -45.07 -9.61
C SER A 336 -8.79 -45.64 -10.21
N VAL A 337 -9.87 -44.86 -10.18
CA VAL A 337 -11.14 -45.19 -10.86
C VAL A 337 -10.97 -45.26 -12.38
N ASN A 338 -10.20 -44.35 -12.98
CA ASN A 338 -9.93 -44.38 -14.42
C ASN A 338 -9.01 -45.55 -14.83
N GLN A 339 -8.15 -46.04 -13.93
CA GLN A 339 -7.32 -47.23 -14.17
C GLN A 339 -8.13 -48.52 -14.06
N SER A 340 -9.09 -48.61 -13.12
CA SER A 340 -9.95 -49.78 -12.99
C SER A 340 -10.92 -49.94 -14.18
N HIS A 341 -11.38 -48.84 -14.78
CA HIS A 341 -12.21 -48.86 -15.99
C HIS A 341 -11.45 -49.19 -17.29
N LYS A 342 -10.11 -49.15 -17.30
CA LYS A 342 -9.28 -49.57 -18.46
C LYS A 342 -8.88 -51.05 -18.41
N GLN A 343 -9.20 -51.75 -17.33
CA GLN A 343 -8.91 -53.18 -17.14
C GLN A 343 -10.16 -54.09 -17.30
N GLN A 344 -11.30 -53.52 -17.68
CA GLN A 344 -12.48 -54.22 -18.21
C GLN A 344 -12.55 -53.99 -19.72
#